data_AF-A0A971NFY1-F1
#
_entry.id   AF-A0A971NFY1-F1
#
_cell.length_a   1.000
_cell.length_b   1.000
_cell.length_c   1.000
_cell.angle_alpha   90.00
_cell.angle_beta   90.00
_cell.angle_gamma   90.00
#
_symmetry.space_group_name_H-M   'P 1'
#
loop_
_entity.id
_entity.type
_entity.pdbx_description
1 polymer ?
#
loop_
_entity_poly.entity_id
_entity_poly.type
_entity_poly.pdbx_seq_one_letter_code
_entity_poly.pdbx_strand_id
1 'polypeptide(L)'
;MKQTITDIINETIHKSRCRTQFREPLTGCAPAEDPLFYRLREVAHPGHLLPGEMLPGARTVVSFFLPFNTKLVEKNRKHSYVSREWAEAYVEANQLIKNACEEICRYFADMGFNAVYEQPTHNFDSRHLLSTWSHKHIAYVCGLGSFGR
;
A
#
# COMPACT_ATOMS: atom_id res chain seq x y z
N MET A 1 7.23 -5.83 -14.77
CA MET A 1 6.33 -5.85 -13.59
C MET A 1 6.51 -4.61 -12.73
N LYS A 2 7.59 -4.44 -11.96
CA LYS A 2 7.76 -3.25 -11.09
C LYS A 2 7.62 -1.91 -11.81
N GLN A 3 8.31 -1.73 -12.94
CA GLN A 3 8.20 -0.49 -13.74
C GLN A 3 6.76 -0.26 -14.23
N THR A 4 6.13 -1.28 -14.81
CA THR A 4 4.75 -1.24 -15.27
C THR A 4 3.77 -0.82 -14.18
N ILE A 5 3.94 -1.33 -12.97
CA ILE A 5 3.09 -0.96 -11.82
C ILE A 5 3.32 0.49 -11.44
N THR A 6 4.58 0.95 -11.39
CA THR A 6 4.90 2.37 -11.17
C THR A 6 4.28 3.26 -12.25
N ASP A 7 4.28 2.84 -13.52
CA ASP A 7 3.68 3.59 -14.61
C ASP A 7 2.15 3.71 -14.45
N ILE A 8 1.47 2.61 -14.09
CA ILE A 8 0.03 2.61 -13.78
C ILE A 8 -0.29 3.57 -12.61
N ILE A 9 0.53 3.56 -11.56
CA ILE A 9 0.37 4.45 -10.41
C ILE A 9 0.51 5.91 -10.86
N ASN A 10 1.55 6.24 -11.63
CA ASN A 10 1.79 7.59 -12.13
C ASN A 10 0.65 8.07 -13.05
N GLU A 11 0.14 7.19 -13.92
CA GLU A 11 -1.02 7.48 -14.76
C GLU A 11 -2.28 7.72 -13.93
N THR A 12 -2.50 6.92 -12.88
CA THR A 12 -3.62 7.09 -11.96
C THR A 12 -3.56 8.43 -11.23
N ILE A 13 -2.37 8.83 -10.75
CA ILE A 13 -2.14 10.14 -10.14
C ILE A 13 -2.47 11.25 -11.14
N HIS A 14 -1.96 11.16 -12.38
CA HIS A 14 -2.19 12.16 -13.41
C HIS A 14 -3.68 12.35 -13.75
N LYS A 15 -4.45 11.25 -13.81
CA LYS A 15 -5.89 11.27 -14.12
C LYS A 15 -6.75 11.80 -12.96
N SER A 16 -6.30 11.67 -11.71
CA SER A 16 -7.11 11.97 -10.51
C SER A 16 -7.48 13.44 -10.30
N ARG A 17 -6.81 14.38 -10.98
CA ARG A 17 -6.94 15.83 -10.77
C ARG A 17 -6.79 16.27 -9.30
N CYS A 18 -6.11 15.48 -8.47
CA CYS A 18 -5.89 15.79 -7.05
C CYS A 18 -5.05 17.06 -6.88
N ARG A 19 -5.24 17.77 -5.76
CA ARG A 19 -4.42 18.95 -5.44
C ARG A 19 -3.10 18.56 -4.80
N THR A 20 -3.08 17.42 -4.13
CA THR A 20 -1.89 16.89 -3.47
C THR A 20 -0.84 16.51 -4.51
N GLN A 21 0.37 17.01 -4.30
CA GLN A 21 1.52 16.61 -5.10
C GLN A 21 2.27 15.49 -4.38
N PHE A 22 2.60 14.46 -5.15
CA PHE A 22 3.38 13.32 -4.70
C PHE A 22 4.79 13.40 -5.30
N ARG A 23 5.76 12.83 -4.59
CA ARG A 23 7.07 12.49 -5.15
C ARG A 23 6.96 11.17 -5.90
N GLU A 24 8.07 10.74 -6.50
CA GLU A 24 8.14 9.46 -7.21
C GLU A 24 7.64 8.29 -6.34
N PRO A 25 6.66 7.50 -6.83
CA PRO A 25 6.19 6.32 -6.13
C PRO A 25 7.30 5.30 -5.92
N LEU A 26 7.28 4.63 -4.77
CA LEU A 26 8.15 3.49 -4.51
C LEU A 26 7.35 2.20 -4.68
N THR A 27 7.88 1.25 -5.44
CA THR A 27 7.24 -0.05 -5.68
C THR A 27 8.20 -1.18 -5.33
N GLY A 28 7.71 -2.22 -4.68
CA GLY A 28 8.48 -3.37 -4.23
C GLY A 28 7.70 -4.66 -4.47
N CYS A 29 8.41 -5.76 -4.68
CA CYS A 29 7.82 -7.07 -4.89
C CYS A 29 8.55 -8.11 -4.04
N ALA A 30 7.82 -9.11 -3.55
CA ALA A 30 8.39 -10.29 -2.92
C ALA A 30 7.68 -11.56 -3.44
N PRO A 31 8.36 -12.72 -3.49
CA PRO A 31 7.69 -13.99 -3.74
C PRO A 31 6.63 -14.26 -2.66
N ALA A 32 5.44 -14.75 -3.03
CA ALA A 32 4.38 -15.06 -2.07
C ALA A 32 4.79 -16.12 -1.02
N GLU A 33 5.82 -16.91 -1.34
CA GLU A 33 6.40 -17.95 -0.48
C GLU A 33 7.58 -17.43 0.38
N ASP A 34 7.85 -16.12 0.39
CA ASP A 34 8.93 -15.55 1.21
C ASP A 34 8.76 -15.95 2.69
N PRO A 35 9.78 -16.56 3.33
CA PRO A 35 9.70 -17.02 4.72
C PRO A 35 9.30 -15.92 5.72
N LEU A 36 9.56 -14.66 5.40
CA LEU A 36 9.19 -13.54 6.26
C LEU A 36 7.67 -13.39 6.40
N PHE A 37 6.86 -13.80 5.43
CA PHE A 37 5.40 -13.77 5.58
C PHE A 37 4.92 -14.71 6.69
N TYR A 38 5.54 -15.89 6.82
CA TYR A 38 5.23 -16.83 7.90
C TYR A 38 5.68 -16.29 9.26
N ARG A 39 6.85 -15.63 9.32
CA ARG A 39 7.35 -14.96 10.53
C ARG A 39 6.38 -13.90 11.07
N LEU A 40 5.56 -13.28 10.22
CA LEU A 40 4.57 -12.28 10.67
C LEU A 40 3.56 -12.86 11.66
N ARG A 41 3.30 -14.17 11.62
CA ARG A 41 2.46 -14.84 12.62
C ARG A 41 3.08 -14.88 14.01
N GLU A 42 4.40 -14.84 14.08
CA GLU A 42 5.15 -14.82 15.35
C GLU A 42 5.28 -13.39 15.89
N VAL A 43 5.62 -12.43 15.01
CA VAL A 43 6.04 -11.08 15.44
C VAL A 43 4.93 -10.03 15.39
N ALA A 44 3.92 -10.21 14.52
CA ALA A 44 2.82 -9.26 14.39
C ALA A 44 1.54 -9.79 15.04
N HIS A 45 1.01 -10.92 14.55
CA HIS A 45 -0.19 -11.53 15.10
C HIS A 45 -0.36 -12.98 14.60
N PRO A 46 -0.70 -13.97 15.44
CA PRO A 46 -0.85 -15.37 15.02
C PRO A 46 -1.83 -15.59 13.85
N GLY A 47 -2.87 -14.76 13.79
CA GLY A 47 -3.86 -14.74 12.69
C GLY A 47 -3.47 -13.84 11.52
N HIS A 48 -2.20 -13.47 11.33
CA HIS A 48 -1.77 -12.72 10.16
C HIS A 48 -1.99 -13.58 8.90
N LEU A 49 -2.70 -13.00 7.93
CA LEU A 49 -3.06 -13.64 6.68
C LEU A 49 -1.81 -13.84 5.82
N LEU A 50 -1.64 -15.03 5.27
CA LEU A 50 -0.58 -15.34 4.32
C LEU A 50 -1.02 -14.96 2.89
N PRO A 51 -0.09 -14.62 1.98
CA PRO A 51 -0.45 -14.28 0.61
C PRO A 51 -1.32 -15.34 -0.09
N GLY A 52 -1.01 -16.63 0.11
CA GLY A 52 -1.78 -17.74 -0.46
C GLY A 52 -3.17 -17.94 0.13
N GLU A 53 -3.43 -17.42 1.33
CA GLU A 53 -4.76 -17.43 1.96
C GLU A 53 -5.61 -16.26 1.47
N MET A 54 -4.97 -15.14 1.12
CA MET A 54 -5.62 -13.99 0.48
C MET A 54 -5.99 -14.30 -0.98
N LEU A 55 -5.08 -14.97 -1.70
CA LEU A 55 -5.27 -15.41 -3.08
C LEU A 55 -4.69 -16.81 -3.27
N PRO A 56 -5.54 -17.85 -3.39
CA PRO A 56 -5.08 -19.20 -3.67
C PRO A 56 -4.19 -19.25 -4.92
N GLY A 57 -2.99 -19.79 -4.78
CA GLY A 57 -1.99 -19.84 -5.86
C GLY A 57 -1.21 -18.54 -6.08
N ALA A 58 -1.27 -17.58 -5.14
CA ALA A 58 -0.45 -16.37 -5.18
C ALA A 58 1.03 -16.69 -5.43
N ARG A 59 1.66 -15.93 -6.34
CA ARG A 59 3.10 -16.07 -6.67
C ARG A 59 3.93 -14.86 -6.27
N THR A 60 3.33 -13.68 -6.28
CA THR A 60 4.02 -12.41 -6.02
C THR A 60 3.14 -11.52 -5.16
N VAL A 61 3.73 -10.91 -4.14
CA VAL A 61 3.14 -9.80 -3.40
C VAL A 61 3.77 -8.52 -3.91
N VAL A 62 2.94 -7.52 -4.20
CA VAL A 62 3.39 -6.18 -4.57
C VAL A 62 3.00 -5.21 -3.46
N SER A 63 3.94 -4.36 -3.08
CA SER A 63 3.68 -3.21 -2.21
C SER A 63 4.09 -1.95 -2.96
N PHE A 64 3.41 -0.84 -2.69
CA PHE A 64 3.86 0.48 -3.14
C PHE A 64 3.60 1.56 -2.07
N PHE A 65 4.27 2.70 -2.23
CA PHE A 65 4.15 3.86 -1.36
C PHE A 65 4.07 5.13 -2.21
N LEU A 66 3.16 6.03 -1.86
CA LEU A 66 3.00 7.35 -2.48
C LEU A 66 3.55 8.43 -1.53
N PRO A 67 4.80 8.88 -1.69
CA PRO A 67 5.36 9.86 -0.78
C PRO A 67 4.76 11.23 -1.08
N PHE A 68 4.20 11.88 -0.06
CA PHE A 68 3.83 13.29 -0.18
C PHE A 68 5.04 14.18 -0.53
N ASN A 69 4.76 15.32 -1.15
CA ASN A 69 5.77 16.36 -1.32
C ASN A 69 6.34 16.80 0.07
N THR A 70 7.61 17.19 0.10
CA THR A 70 8.29 17.52 1.36
C THR A 70 7.70 18.78 2.02
N LYS A 71 7.19 19.72 1.23
CA LYS A 71 6.59 20.97 1.73
C LYS A 71 5.35 20.70 2.60
N LEU A 72 4.48 19.77 2.18
CA LEU A 72 3.29 19.35 2.92
C LEU A 72 3.68 18.67 4.23
N VAL A 73 4.67 17.77 4.19
CA VAL A 73 5.19 17.07 5.36
C VAL A 73 5.75 18.06 6.39
N GLU A 74 6.59 19.00 5.96
CA GLU A 74 7.17 20.03 6.82
C GLU A 74 6.11 20.98 7.39
N LYS A 75 5.11 21.35 6.58
CA LYS A 75 4.00 22.19 7.04
C LYS A 75 3.20 21.49 8.14
N ASN A 76 2.84 20.22 7.95
CA ASN A 76 2.12 19.46 8.96
C ASN A 76 2.94 19.29 10.24
N ARG A 77 4.25 19.00 10.12
CA ARG A 77 5.16 18.83 11.28
C ARG A 77 5.25 20.09 12.16
N LYS A 78 5.18 21.29 11.57
CA LYS A 78 5.25 22.57 12.29
C LYS A 78 3.91 22.97 12.92
N HIS A 79 2.82 22.31 12.55
CA HIS A 79 1.49 22.62 13.02
C HIS A 79 1.25 21.94 14.38
N SER A 80 0.55 22.60 15.30
CA SER A 80 0.29 22.06 16.65
C SER A 80 -0.65 20.86 16.66
N TYR A 81 -1.44 20.72 15.60
CA TYR A 81 -2.35 19.61 15.32
C TYR A 81 -2.21 19.22 13.84
N VAL A 82 -2.95 18.20 13.39
CA VAL A 82 -3.03 17.85 11.96
C VAL A 82 -3.44 19.09 11.15
N SER A 83 -2.61 19.48 10.17
CA SER A 83 -2.96 20.61 9.30
C SER A 83 -4.10 20.23 8.37
N ARG A 84 -4.91 21.22 7.98
CA ARG A 84 -6.01 21.00 7.04
C ARG A 84 -5.52 20.38 5.73
N GLU A 85 -4.41 20.88 5.19
CA GLU A 85 -3.83 20.36 3.95
C GLU A 85 -3.37 18.91 4.09
N TRP A 86 -2.92 18.51 5.28
CA TRP A 86 -2.58 17.11 5.56
C TRP A 86 -3.83 16.23 5.57
N ALA A 87 -4.91 16.69 6.21
CA ALA A 87 -6.18 15.96 6.22
C ALA A 87 -6.76 15.79 4.81
N GLU A 88 -6.74 16.86 4.00
CA GLU A 88 -7.17 16.81 2.59
C GLU A 88 -6.28 15.84 1.78
N ALA A 89 -4.95 15.94 1.93
CA ALA A 89 -4.02 15.05 1.25
C ALA A 89 -4.14 13.59 1.66
N TYR A 90 -4.45 13.33 2.93
CA TYR A 90 -4.72 11.98 3.42
C TYR A 90 -5.95 11.38 2.73
N VAL A 91 -7.04 12.12 2.59
CA VAL A 91 -8.24 11.64 1.88
C VAL A 91 -7.94 11.39 0.41
N GLU A 92 -7.28 12.34 -0.26
CA GLU A 92 -6.90 12.19 -1.68
C GLU A 92 -5.97 10.98 -1.91
N ALA A 93 -4.97 10.78 -1.04
CA ALA A 93 -4.04 9.67 -1.15
C ALA A 93 -4.70 8.29 -0.99
N ASN A 94 -5.62 8.14 -0.02
CA ASN A 94 -6.31 6.86 0.17
C ASN A 94 -7.21 6.53 -1.03
N GLN A 95 -7.88 7.53 -1.61
CA GLN A 95 -8.64 7.33 -2.84
C GLN A 95 -7.75 6.95 -4.02
N LEU A 96 -6.59 7.62 -4.15
CA LEU A 96 -5.60 7.31 -5.18
C LEU A 96 -5.03 5.89 -5.06
N ILE A 97 -4.69 5.45 -3.84
CA ILE A 97 -4.21 4.10 -3.58
C ILE A 97 -5.27 3.08 -4.00
N LYS A 98 -6.53 3.30 -3.62
CA LYS A 98 -7.64 2.42 -4.04
C LYS A 98 -7.74 2.33 -5.56
N ASN A 99 -7.79 3.47 -6.24
CA ASN A 99 -7.90 3.52 -7.70
C ASN A 99 -6.70 2.83 -8.37
N ALA A 100 -5.48 3.07 -7.88
CA ALA A 100 -4.28 2.46 -8.42
C ALA A 100 -4.31 0.94 -8.25
N CYS A 101 -4.74 0.43 -7.09
CA CYS A 101 -4.93 -1.00 -6.88
C CYS A 101 -5.95 -1.61 -7.85
N GLU A 102 -7.07 -0.93 -8.09
CA GLU A 102 -8.10 -1.37 -9.05
C GLU A 102 -7.55 -1.43 -10.48
N GLU A 103 -6.80 -0.41 -10.92
CA GLU A 103 -6.15 -0.40 -12.24
C GLU A 103 -5.07 -1.49 -12.37
N ILE A 104 -4.26 -1.70 -11.34
CA ILE A 104 -3.25 -2.77 -11.31
C ILE A 104 -3.92 -4.15 -11.41
N CYS A 105 -5.01 -4.37 -10.66
CA CYS A 105 -5.74 -5.64 -10.72
C CYS A 105 -6.34 -5.86 -12.10
N ARG A 106 -6.91 -4.82 -12.73
CA ARG A 106 -7.45 -4.90 -14.08
C ARG A 106 -6.36 -5.22 -15.11
N TYR A 107 -5.21 -4.54 -15.03
CA TYR A 107 -4.07 -4.81 -15.90
C TYR A 107 -3.63 -6.28 -15.86
N PHE A 108 -3.55 -6.88 -14.67
CA PHE A 108 -3.22 -8.30 -14.54
C PHE A 108 -4.34 -9.23 -15.03
N ALA A 109 -5.61 -8.87 -14.78
CA ALA A 109 -6.76 -9.62 -15.28
C ALA A 109 -6.80 -9.68 -16.81
N ASP A 110 -6.50 -8.56 -17.49
CA ASP A 110 -6.42 -8.48 -18.95
C ASP A 110 -5.31 -9.38 -19.53
N MET A 111 -4.30 -9.69 -18.72
CA MET A 111 -3.23 -10.64 -19.06
C MET A 111 -3.55 -12.10 -18.67
N GLY A 112 -4.74 -12.36 -18.11
CA GLY A 112 -5.15 -13.69 -17.65
C GLY A 112 -4.67 -14.08 -16.26
N PHE A 113 -4.21 -13.13 -15.44
CA PHE A 113 -3.79 -13.36 -14.07
C PHE A 113 -4.82 -12.85 -13.06
N ASN A 114 -5.00 -13.59 -11.97
CA ASN A 114 -5.80 -13.11 -10.85
C ASN A 114 -4.95 -12.21 -9.94
N ALA A 115 -5.51 -11.08 -9.52
CA ALA A 115 -4.91 -10.18 -8.55
C ALA A 115 -6.00 -9.69 -7.58
N VAL A 116 -5.62 -9.55 -6.31
CA VAL A 116 -6.43 -8.99 -5.24
C VAL A 116 -5.59 -8.00 -4.46
N TYR A 117 -6.24 -7.09 -3.75
CA TYR A 117 -5.57 -6.10 -2.91
C TYR A 117 -6.33 -5.91 -1.61
N GLU A 118 -5.61 -5.47 -0.59
CA GLU A 118 -6.20 -5.06 0.68
C GLU A 118 -6.53 -3.58 0.60
N GLN A 119 -7.71 -3.17 1.08
CA GLN A 119 -8.09 -1.75 1.00
C GLN A 119 -7.12 -0.86 1.81
N PRO A 120 -6.91 0.41 1.42
CA PRO A 120 -6.01 1.29 2.16
C PRO A 120 -6.52 1.66 3.57
N THR A 121 -7.85 1.64 3.77
CA THR A 121 -8.52 1.95 5.05
C THR A 121 -9.63 0.94 5.35
N HIS A 122 -10.12 0.92 6.59
CA HIS A 122 -11.27 0.11 7.06
C HIS A 122 -11.08 -1.41 7.17
N ASN A 123 -9.87 -1.95 7.06
CA ASN A 123 -9.62 -3.41 7.15
C ASN A 123 -9.14 -3.86 8.52
N PHE A 124 -9.84 -3.42 9.55
CA PHE A 124 -9.63 -3.92 10.90
C PHE A 124 -10.95 -4.43 11.46
N ASP A 125 -10.88 -5.52 12.21
CA ASP A 125 -11.99 -5.97 13.04
C ASP A 125 -12.37 -4.82 13.98
N SER A 126 -13.56 -4.23 13.83
CA SER A 126 -13.96 -3.07 14.62
C SER A 126 -14.14 -3.36 16.12
N ARG A 127 -14.24 -4.64 16.50
CA ARG A 127 -14.34 -5.10 17.90
C ARG A 127 -12.97 -5.33 18.52
N HIS A 128 -12.04 -5.92 17.76
CA HIS A 128 -10.69 -6.24 18.25
C HIS A 128 -9.62 -5.21 17.83
N LEU A 129 -9.97 -4.30 16.93
CA LEU A 129 -9.10 -3.31 16.27
C LEU A 129 -7.88 -3.95 15.58
N LEU A 130 -8.04 -5.18 15.08
CA LEU A 130 -6.97 -5.96 14.45
C LEU A 130 -7.14 -6.00 12.94
N SER A 131 -6.08 -5.60 12.22
CA SER A 131 -5.96 -5.89 10.79
C SER A 131 -5.13 -7.16 10.62
N THR A 132 -5.67 -8.14 9.91
CA THR A 132 -4.98 -9.40 9.59
C THR A 132 -3.93 -9.24 8.48
N TRP A 133 -3.84 -8.05 7.87
CA TRP A 133 -2.90 -7.73 6.80
C TRP A 133 -2.18 -6.41 7.09
N SER A 134 -0.95 -6.50 7.60
CA SER A 134 -0.23 -5.31 8.03
C SER A 134 0.55 -4.66 6.88
N HIS A 135 0.02 -3.58 6.30
CA HIS A 135 0.70 -2.83 5.23
C HIS A 135 2.18 -2.48 5.53
N LYS A 136 2.52 -2.17 6.79
CA LYS A 136 3.90 -1.86 7.20
C LYS A 136 4.83 -3.09 7.07
N HIS A 137 4.37 -4.25 7.52
CA HIS A 137 5.15 -5.48 7.43
C HIS A 137 5.27 -5.95 5.98
N ILE A 138 4.18 -5.87 5.20
CA ILE A 138 4.22 -6.20 3.77
C ILE A 138 5.21 -5.30 3.02
N ALA A 139 5.20 -3.99 3.31
CA ALA A 139 6.18 -3.06 2.74
C ALA A 139 7.63 -3.45 3.11
N TYR A 140 7.88 -3.88 4.35
CA TYR A 140 9.19 -4.39 4.77
C TYR A 140 9.61 -5.63 3.98
N VAL A 141 8.74 -6.65 3.89
CA VAL A 141 9.03 -7.89 3.14
C VAL A 141 9.26 -7.60 1.66
N CYS A 142 8.52 -6.66 1.07
CA CYS A 142 8.72 -6.21 -0.31
C CYS A 142 9.92 -5.25 -0.49
N GLY A 143 10.73 -4.99 0.54
CA GLY A 143 11.95 -4.20 0.47
C GLY A 143 11.73 -2.68 0.34
N LEU A 144 10.58 -2.16 0.78
CA LEU A 144 10.24 -0.73 0.67
C LEU A 144 10.65 0.13 1.87
N GLY A 145 11.15 -0.49 2.95
CA GLY A 145 11.59 0.27 4.11
C GLY A 145 12.03 -0.60 5.26
N SER A 146 12.32 0.06 6.38
CA SER A 146 12.65 -0.56 7.67
C SER A 146 11.75 -0.02 8.77
N PHE A 147 11.74 -0.68 9.93
CA PHE A 147 11.06 -0.16 11.11
C PHE A 147 11.92 0.94 11.75
N GLY A 148 11.32 2.11 11.97
CA GLY A 148 11.95 3.21 12.69
C GLY A 148 12.26 2.83 14.14
N ARG A 149 13.26 3.49 14.71
CA ARG A 149 13.61 3.39 16.13
C ARG A 149 12.75 4.31 16.99
#